data_AF-A0A1F6ZS49-F1
#
_entry.id   AF-A0A1F6ZS49-F1
#
_cell.length_a   1.000
_cell.length_b   1.000
_cell.length_c   1.000
_cell.angle_alpha   90.00
_cell.angle_beta   90.00
_cell.angle_gamma   90.00
#
_symmetry.space_group_name_H-M   'P 1'
#
loop_
_entity.id
_entity.type
_entity.pdbx_description
1 polymer ?
#
loop_
_entity_poly.entity_id
_entity_poly.type
_entity_poly.pdbx_seq_one_letter_code
_entity_poly.pdbx_strand_id
1 'polypeptide(L)'
;MRWFLDMCIILYYVAQDNSYFYKKSFELLNQNKGNIFLVCFYIIDKDIPKYLKRQRIIIDEVLKKVRDENYIFGSSDDGSFLYDRDKQKAEKLYLQSKSVKDKITFINKVKESQKGQELLIEYLLKTKIEKVIPIGEIDQKLRSAIFTYLEGNISDANILASGVQEHKNKELVLLTGDKNHWTKDNLQWAIENNSELDYEIPLIKYIQNI
;
A
#
# COMPACT_ATOMS: atom_id res chain seq x y z
N MET A 1 8.88 -21.35 -5.53
CA MET A 1 8.75 -20.10 -4.74
C MET A 1 8.38 -18.85 -5.57
N ARG A 2 7.18 -18.30 -5.36
CA ARG A 2 6.68 -17.02 -5.93
C ARG A 2 6.67 -15.94 -4.84
N TRP A 3 6.74 -14.67 -5.23
CA TRP A 3 6.70 -13.53 -4.30
C TRP A 3 5.32 -12.91 -4.25
N PHE A 4 4.73 -12.80 -3.07
CA PHE A 4 3.46 -12.14 -2.81
C PHE A 4 3.73 -10.79 -2.14
N LEU A 5 3.27 -9.71 -2.75
CA LEU A 5 3.61 -8.35 -2.34
C LEU A 5 2.50 -7.72 -1.49
N ASP A 6 2.91 -7.10 -0.40
CA ASP A 6 2.15 -6.05 0.28
C ASP A 6 2.09 -4.78 -0.60
N MET A 7 1.04 -3.98 -0.41
CA MET A 7 0.84 -2.68 -1.06
C MET A 7 2.03 -1.74 -0.81
N CYS A 8 2.64 -1.76 0.38
CA CYS A 8 3.75 -0.84 0.68
C CYS A 8 4.92 -0.99 -0.30
N ILE A 9 5.19 -2.21 -0.81
CA ILE A 9 6.25 -2.47 -1.78
C ILE A 9 5.96 -1.76 -3.11
N ILE A 10 4.70 -1.82 -3.56
CA ILE A 10 4.23 -1.10 -4.75
C ILE A 10 4.42 0.41 -4.54
N LEU A 11 4.03 0.93 -3.37
CA LEU A 11 4.16 2.36 -3.06
C LEU A 11 5.62 2.81 -2.99
N TYR A 12 6.51 2.04 -2.36
CA TYR A 12 7.93 2.35 -2.30
C TYR A 12 8.56 2.39 -3.69
N TYR A 13 8.17 1.46 -4.58
CA TYR A 13 8.64 1.44 -5.96
C TYR A 13 8.25 2.71 -6.73
N VAL A 14 7.02 3.20 -6.56
CA VAL A 14 6.54 4.37 -7.33
C VAL A 14 6.85 5.71 -6.67
N ALA A 15 7.26 5.73 -5.40
CA ALA A 15 7.64 6.96 -4.74
C ALA A 15 8.75 7.72 -5.50
N GLN A 16 9.65 6.98 -6.16
CA GLN A 16 10.79 7.52 -6.92
C GLN A 16 11.61 8.56 -6.15
N ASP A 17 11.60 8.46 -4.82
CA ASP A 17 12.46 9.24 -3.96
C ASP A 17 13.81 8.54 -3.84
N ASN A 18 14.89 9.27 -3.51
CA ASN A 18 16.20 8.63 -3.29
C ASN A 18 16.25 7.83 -1.96
N SER A 19 15.10 7.41 -1.43
CA SER A 19 15.00 6.68 -0.19
C SER A 19 15.58 5.28 -0.30
N TYR A 20 15.98 4.74 0.85
CA TYR A 20 16.41 3.36 0.99
C TYR A 20 15.34 2.36 0.49
N PHE A 21 14.07 2.61 0.82
CA PHE A 21 12.95 1.73 0.45
C PHE A 21 12.67 1.73 -1.05
N TYR A 22 12.73 2.89 -1.70
CA TYR A 22 12.60 2.98 -3.16
C TYR A 22 13.70 2.16 -3.83
N LYS A 23 14.96 2.36 -3.46
CA LYS A 23 16.09 1.64 -4.07
C LYS A 23 15.92 0.12 -3.96
N LYS A 24 15.58 -0.39 -2.77
CA LYS A 24 15.33 -1.82 -2.55
C LYS A 24 14.15 -2.35 -3.37
N SER A 25 13.04 -1.63 -3.41
CA SER A 25 11.85 -2.03 -4.18
C SER A 25 12.11 -1.97 -5.68
N PHE A 26 12.87 -0.98 -6.15
CA PHE A 26 13.30 -0.85 -7.54
C PHE A 26 14.22 -1.99 -7.96
N GLU A 27 15.25 -2.30 -7.16
CA GLU A 27 16.14 -3.43 -7.41
C GLU A 27 15.35 -4.74 -7.49
N LEU A 28 14.52 -5.03 -6.49
CA LEU A 28 13.69 -6.23 -6.45
C LEU A 28 12.81 -6.37 -7.70
N LEU A 29 12.04 -5.33 -8.03
CA LEU A 29 11.04 -5.41 -9.10
C LEU A 29 11.67 -5.35 -10.50
N ASN A 30 12.87 -4.79 -10.67
CA ASN A 30 13.53 -4.66 -11.98
C ASN A 30 14.62 -5.70 -12.26
N GLN A 31 15.28 -6.24 -11.24
CA GLN A 31 16.33 -7.27 -11.42
C GLN A 31 15.74 -8.67 -11.63
N ASN A 32 14.52 -8.92 -11.15
CA ASN A 32 13.79 -10.17 -11.40
C ASN A 32 13.12 -10.21 -12.78
N LYS A 33 13.90 -10.01 -13.85
CA LYS A 33 13.41 -10.05 -15.25
C LYS A 33 12.83 -11.43 -15.56
N GLY A 34 11.51 -11.57 -15.48
CA GLY A 34 10.77 -12.80 -15.78
C GLY A 34 9.82 -13.27 -14.67
N ASN A 35 9.97 -12.77 -13.44
CA ASN A 35 9.05 -13.15 -12.35
C ASN A 35 7.79 -12.28 -12.36
N ILE A 36 6.65 -12.93 -12.44
CA ILE A 36 5.35 -12.33 -12.13
C ILE A 36 5.14 -12.42 -10.62
N PHE A 37 4.99 -11.27 -9.97
CA PHE A 37 4.68 -11.15 -8.55
C PHE A 37 3.18 -11.35 -8.32
N LEU A 38 2.81 -11.82 -7.14
CA LEU A 38 1.42 -12.03 -6.75
C LEU A 38 0.95 -10.89 -5.84
N VAL A 39 -0.30 -10.47 -5.99
CA VAL A 39 -0.92 -9.45 -5.13
C VAL A 39 -2.38 -9.82 -4.85
N CYS A 40 -2.86 -9.56 -3.64
CA CYS A 40 -4.27 -9.73 -3.28
C CYS A 40 -5.18 -8.83 -4.13
N PHE A 41 -6.34 -9.33 -4.56
CA PHE A 41 -7.37 -8.50 -5.23
C PHE A 41 -7.76 -7.26 -4.40
N TYR A 42 -7.78 -7.37 -3.07
CA TYR A 42 -8.15 -6.27 -2.17
C TYR A 42 -7.22 -5.04 -2.33
N ILE A 43 -5.91 -5.26 -2.50
CA ILE A 43 -4.94 -4.17 -2.71
C ILE A 43 -5.28 -3.39 -3.97
N ILE A 44 -5.56 -4.10 -5.07
CA ILE A 44 -5.74 -3.48 -6.38
C ILE A 44 -7.11 -2.82 -6.50
N ASP A 45 -8.15 -3.49 -6.00
CA ASP A 45 -9.52 -3.05 -6.21
C ASP A 45 -10.02 -2.08 -5.12
N LYS A 46 -9.34 -2.03 -3.96
CA LYS A 46 -9.71 -1.16 -2.83
C LYS A 46 -8.58 -0.25 -2.37
N ASP A 47 -7.42 -0.77 -2.00
CA ASP A 47 -6.43 0.05 -1.28
C ASP A 47 -5.70 1.05 -2.17
N ILE A 48 -5.21 0.62 -3.33
CA ILE A 48 -4.56 1.49 -4.32
C ILE A 48 -5.52 2.62 -4.74
N PRO A 49 -6.77 2.36 -5.17
CA PRO A 49 -7.72 3.42 -5.51
C PRO A 49 -7.97 4.41 -4.37
N LYS A 50 -8.16 3.91 -3.13
CA LYS A 50 -8.35 4.76 -1.95
C LYS A 50 -7.12 5.62 -1.67
N TYR A 51 -5.92 5.05 -1.76
CA TYR A 51 -4.68 5.78 -1.56
C TYR A 51 -4.50 6.89 -2.59
N LEU A 52 -4.69 6.59 -3.87
CA LEU A 52 -4.58 7.56 -4.97
C LEU A 52 -5.61 8.69 -4.84
N LYS A 53 -6.86 8.36 -4.51
CA LYS A 53 -7.89 9.37 -4.22
C LYS A 53 -7.43 10.31 -3.09
N ARG A 54 -6.90 9.78 -1.99
CA ARG A 54 -6.40 10.61 -0.88
C ARG A 54 -5.22 11.50 -1.30
N GLN A 55 -4.28 11.01 -2.10
CA GLN A 55 -3.16 11.84 -2.58
C GLN A 55 -3.65 13.02 -3.43
N ARG A 56 -4.63 12.79 -4.31
CA ARG A 56 -5.25 13.86 -5.12
C ARG A 56 -5.93 14.91 -4.24
N ILE A 57 -6.71 14.46 -3.24
CA ILE A 57 -7.36 15.37 -2.27
C ILE A 57 -6.33 16.21 -1.53
N ILE A 58 -5.23 15.61 -1.04
CA ILE A 58 -4.15 16.36 -0.36
C ILE A 58 -3.64 17.50 -1.25
N ILE A 59 -3.36 17.22 -2.52
CA ILE A 59 -2.84 18.22 -3.48
C ILE A 59 -3.86 19.35 -3.70
N ASP A 60 -5.14 19.00 -3.88
CA ASP A 60 -6.20 19.98 -4.12
C ASP A 60 -6.48 20.84 -2.87
N GLU A 61 -6.39 20.25 -1.67
CA GLU A 61 -6.47 20.97 -0.40
C GLU A 61 -5.31 21.97 -0.23
N VAL A 62 -4.09 21.59 -0.60
CA VAL A 62 -2.93 22.52 -0.60
C VAL A 62 -3.13 23.64 -1.61
N LEU A 63 -3.68 23.35 -2.80
CA LEU A 63 -3.98 24.38 -3.78
C LEU A 63 -5.00 25.41 -3.25
N LYS A 64 -6.02 24.97 -2.51
CA LYS A 64 -6.97 25.88 -1.83
C LYS A 64 -6.25 26.76 -0.81
N LYS A 65 -5.40 26.17 0.04
CA LYS A 65 -4.59 26.90 1.03
C LYS A 65 -3.61 27.90 0.42
N VAL A 66 -3.04 27.59 -0.75
CA VAL A 66 -2.17 28.51 -1.50
C VAL A 66 -2.94 29.72 -2.03
N ARG A 67 -4.22 29.53 -2.39
CA ARG A 67 -5.11 30.61 -2.89
C ARG A 67 -5.72 31.43 -1.77
N ASP A 68 -5.96 30.81 -0.62
CA ASP A 68 -6.48 31.43 0.58
C ASP A 68 -5.68 30.95 1.80
N GLU A 69 -4.83 31.82 2.32
CA GLU A 69 -3.97 31.50 3.47
C GLU A 69 -4.76 31.25 4.77
N ASN A 70 -6.05 31.60 4.83
CA ASN A 70 -6.92 31.31 5.99
C ASN A 70 -7.65 29.97 5.88
N TYR A 71 -7.61 29.30 4.72
CA TYR A 71 -8.26 28.00 4.49
C TYR A 71 -7.80 26.94 5.52
N ILE A 72 -8.68 26.04 5.95
CA ILE A 72 -8.32 24.98 6.93
C ILE A 72 -8.29 23.62 6.21
N PHE A 73 -7.19 22.88 6.35
CA PHE A 73 -7.07 21.55 5.76
C PHE A 73 -8.16 20.60 6.26
N GLY A 74 -8.84 19.95 5.31
CA GLY A 74 -9.94 19.02 5.61
C GLY A 74 -11.30 19.70 5.78
N SER A 75 -11.40 21.02 5.56
CA SER A 75 -12.67 21.74 5.68
C SER A 75 -13.60 21.59 4.47
N SER A 76 -13.11 21.07 3.35
CA SER A 76 -13.96 20.77 2.19
C SER A 76 -14.64 19.41 2.30
N ASP A 77 -15.70 19.20 1.52
CA ASP A 77 -16.42 17.93 1.44
C ASP A 77 -15.47 16.75 1.16
N ASP A 78 -14.58 16.90 0.18
CA ASP A 78 -13.56 15.89 -0.10
C ASP A 78 -12.46 15.84 0.96
N GLY A 79 -12.14 16.97 1.58
CA GLY A 79 -11.17 17.07 2.68
C GLY A 79 -11.57 16.27 3.92
N SER A 80 -12.87 16.04 4.13
CA SER A 80 -13.39 15.23 5.24
C SER A 80 -12.91 13.78 5.24
N PHE A 81 -12.46 13.27 4.08
CA PHE A 81 -11.88 11.93 3.94
C PHE A 81 -10.42 11.83 4.39
N LEU A 82 -9.77 12.94 4.75
CA LEU A 82 -8.38 12.95 5.18
C LEU A 82 -8.23 12.60 6.66
N TYR A 83 -7.34 11.64 6.93
CA TYR A 83 -6.88 11.38 8.29
C TYR A 83 -5.91 12.47 8.75
N ASP A 84 -5.63 12.53 10.05
CA ASP A 84 -4.73 13.55 10.59
C ASP A 84 -3.31 13.45 10.01
N ARG A 85 -2.82 12.24 9.75
CA ARG A 85 -1.55 12.02 9.03
C ARG A 85 -1.55 12.61 7.61
N ASP A 86 -2.71 12.64 6.94
CA ASP A 86 -2.84 13.18 5.60
C ASP A 86 -2.90 14.71 5.64
N LYS A 87 -3.57 15.28 6.65
CA LYS A 87 -3.53 16.74 6.93
C LYS A 87 -2.11 17.21 7.25
N GLN A 88 -1.34 16.44 8.02
CA GLN A 88 0.08 16.72 8.29
C GLN A 88 0.93 16.71 7.00
N LYS A 89 0.65 15.79 6.07
CA LYS A 89 1.30 15.78 4.75
C LYS A 89 0.93 17.03 3.94
N ALA A 90 -0.34 17.43 3.94
CA ALA A 90 -0.80 18.65 3.29
C ALA A 90 -0.08 19.89 3.84
N GLU A 91 0.01 20.00 5.18
CA GLU A 91 0.74 21.08 5.85
C GLU A 91 2.21 21.11 5.43
N LYS A 92 2.90 19.96 5.45
CA LYS A 92 4.30 19.88 5.03
C LYS A 92 4.49 20.32 3.57
N LEU A 93 3.61 19.89 2.67
CA LEU A 93 3.65 20.28 1.27
C LEU A 93 3.37 21.78 1.08
N TYR A 94 2.44 22.35 1.85
CA TYR A 94 2.18 23.79 1.85
C TYR A 94 3.41 24.58 2.33
N LEU A 95 4.07 24.17 3.41
CA LEU A 95 5.30 24.80 3.88
C LEU A 95 6.42 24.75 2.83
N GLN A 96 6.57 23.64 2.11
CA GLN A 96 7.48 23.54 0.97
C GLN A 96 7.09 24.51 -0.15
N SER A 97 5.80 24.70 -0.42
CA SER A 97 5.37 25.69 -1.42
C SER A 97 5.72 27.12 -1.04
N LYS A 98 5.81 27.45 0.26
CA LYS A 98 6.17 28.81 0.71
C LYS A 98 7.63 29.18 0.43
N SER A 99 8.52 28.20 0.21
CA SER A 99 9.93 28.48 -0.09
C SER A 99 10.19 28.74 -1.58
N VAL A 100 9.17 28.59 -2.44
CA VAL A 100 9.28 28.88 -3.87
C VAL A 100 8.58 30.19 -4.24
N LYS A 101 9.09 30.89 -5.26
CA LYS A 101 8.51 32.15 -5.74
C LYS A 101 7.12 31.96 -6.35
N ASP A 102 6.95 30.91 -7.15
CA ASP A 102 5.67 30.58 -7.79
C ASP A 102 5.07 29.31 -7.18
N LYS A 103 4.19 29.52 -6.18
CA LYS A 103 3.51 28.47 -5.44
C LYS A 103 2.61 27.62 -6.35
N ILE A 104 1.90 28.25 -7.30
CA ILE A 104 0.94 27.56 -8.18
C ILE A 104 1.67 26.63 -9.14
N THR A 105 2.74 27.10 -9.78
CA THR A 105 3.56 26.25 -10.65
C THR A 105 4.18 25.09 -9.88
N PHE A 106 4.60 25.29 -8.62
CA PHE A 106 5.08 24.19 -7.77
C PHE A 106 4.00 23.14 -7.52
N ILE A 107 2.79 23.54 -7.14
CA ILE A 107 1.69 22.57 -6.90
C ILE A 107 1.30 21.83 -8.19
N ASN A 108 1.33 22.50 -9.35
CA ASN A 108 1.10 21.85 -10.63
C ASN A 108 2.15 20.77 -10.93
N LYS A 109 3.44 21.02 -10.64
CA LYS A 109 4.50 19.99 -10.77
C LYS A 109 4.29 18.80 -9.83
N VAL A 110 3.81 19.05 -8.61
CA VAL A 110 3.46 17.97 -7.67
C VAL A 110 2.30 17.13 -8.21
N LYS A 111 1.29 17.79 -8.80
CA LYS A 111 0.17 17.12 -9.47
C LYS A 111 0.61 16.29 -10.67
N GLU A 112 1.56 16.78 -11.47
CA GLU A 112 2.17 16.03 -12.57
C GLU A 112 2.97 14.82 -12.07
N SER A 113 3.76 15.00 -11.02
CA SER A 113 4.50 13.91 -10.37
C SER A 113 3.54 12.82 -9.87
N GLN A 114 2.45 13.20 -9.21
CA GLN A 114 1.40 12.26 -8.78
C GLN A 114 0.80 11.47 -9.96
N LYS A 115 0.51 12.12 -11.09
CA LYS A 115 0.06 11.42 -12.31
C LYS A 115 1.11 10.44 -12.82
N GLY A 116 2.39 10.80 -12.76
CA GLY A 116 3.49 9.91 -13.09
C GLY A 116 3.50 8.65 -12.21
N GLN A 117 3.31 8.81 -10.90
CA GLN A 117 3.22 7.68 -9.96
C GLN A 117 2.04 6.76 -10.29
N GLU A 118 0.88 7.33 -10.62
CA GLU A 118 -0.31 6.58 -11.03
C GLU A 118 -0.05 5.72 -12.28
N LEU A 119 0.57 6.30 -13.31
CA LEU A 119 0.94 5.58 -14.52
C LEU A 119 1.96 4.46 -14.25
N LEU A 120 2.90 4.67 -13.32
CA LEU A 120 3.85 3.65 -12.91
C LEU A 120 3.19 2.50 -12.14
N ILE A 121 2.21 2.80 -11.28
CA ILE A 121 1.39 1.77 -10.62
C ILE A 121 0.67 0.96 -11.70
N GLU A 122 -0.03 1.61 -12.63
CA GLU A 122 -0.75 0.92 -13.71
C GLU A 122 0.16 0.03 -14.55
N TYR A 123 1.33 0.56 -14.93
CA TYR A 123 2.35 -0.21 -15.64
C TYR A 123 2.79 -1.43 -14.85
N LEU A 124 3.13 -1.27 -13.56
CA LEU A 124 3.55 -2.37 -12.69
C LEU A 124 2.46 -3.43 -12.61
N LEU A 125 1.22 -3.02 -12.32
CA LEU A 125 0.07 -3.91 -12.19
C LEU A 125 -0.20 -4.70 -13.47
N LYS A 126 -0.02 -4.08 -14.65
CA LYS A 126 -0.26 -4.73 -15.95
C LYS A 126 0.86 -5.68 -16.37
N THR A 127 2.10 -5.38 -16.01
CA THR A 127 3.29 -6.05 -16.60
C THR A 127 4.00 -7.02 -15.67
N LYS A 128 3.83 -6.87 -14.35
CA LYS A 128 4.60 -7.64 -13.36
C LYS A 128 3.75 -8.27 -12.26
N ILE A 129 2.43 -8.07 -12.26
CA ILE A 129 1.56 -8.50 -11.18
C ILE A 129 0.46 -9.43 -11.70
N GLU A 130 0.30 -10.56 -11.03
CA GLU A 130 -0.83 -11.47 -11.13
C GLU A 130 -1.66 -11.31 -9.86
N LYS A 131 -2.96 -11.07 -10.02
CA LYS A 131 -3.88 -10.99 -8.89
C LYS A 131 -4.26 -12.40 -8.44
N VAL A 132 -4.30 -12.64 -7.13
CA VAL A 132 -4.66 -13.95 -6.58
C VAL A 132 -5.76 -13.85 -5.54
N ILE A 133 -6.63 -14.88 -5.54
CA ILE A 133 -7.82 -15.05 -4.70
C ILE A 133 -8.76 -13.83 -4.74
N PRO A 134 -9.86 -13.89 -5.51
CA PRO A 134 -10.91 -12.89 -5.46
C PRO A 134 -11.40 -12.64 -4.03
N ILE A 135 -11.77 -11.39 -3.70
CA ILE A 135 -12.12 -11.00 -2.32
C ILE A 135 -13.25 -11.87 -1.73
N GLY A 136 -14.23 -12.26 -2.55
CA GLY A 136 -15.35 -13.12 -2.14
C GLY A 136 -15.00 -14.60 -1.97
N GLU A 137 -13.81 -15.02 -2.42
CA GLU A 137 -13.30 -16.40 -2.34
C GLU A 137 -12.22 -16.57 -1.26
N ILE A 138 -11.87 -15.50 -0.54
CA ILE A 138 -11.01 -15.57 0.63
C ILE A 138 -11.75 -16.35 1.72
N ASP A 139 -11.12 -17.39 2.27
CA ASP A 139 -11.66 -18.17 3.38
C ASP A 139 -12.04 -17.24 4.54
N GLN A 140 -13.34 -17.20 4.83
CA GLN A 140 -13.88 -16.31 5.83
C GLN A 140 -13.40 -16.64 7.24
N LYS A 141 -13.18 -17.92 7.57
CA LYS A 141 -12.69 -18.34 8.89
C LYS A 141 -11.24 -17.90 9.07
N LEU A 142 -10.40 -18.13 8.05
CA LEU A 142 -9.01 -17.68 8.04
C LEU A 142 -8.92 -16.15 8.17
N ARG A 143 -9.67 -15.42 7.35
CA ARG A 143 -9.70 -13.95 7.39
C ARG A 143 -10.17 -13.43 8.75
N SER A 144 -11.23 -14.00 9.31
CA SER A 144 -11.76 -13.57 10.61
C SER A 144 -10.81 -13.85 11.76
N ALA A 145 -10.11 -14.99 11.73
CA ALA A 145 -9.05 -15.30 12.69
C ALA A 145 -7.96 -14.23 12.63
N ILE A 146 -7.36 -14.00 11.45
CA ILE A 146 -6.32 -12.99 11.25
C ILE A 146 -6.81 -11.58 11.63
N PHE A 147 -8.04 -11.21 11.26
CA PHE A 147 -8.65 -9.90 11.58
C PHE A 147 -8.68 -9.61 13.08
N THR A 148 -8.94 -10.63 13.90
CA THR A 148 -9.02 -10.49 15.36
C THR A 148 -7.66 -10.11 15.94
N TYR A 149 -6.57 -10.68 15.40
CA TYR A 149 -5.20 -10.44 15.87
C TYR A 149 -4.58 -9.17 15.33
N LEU A 150 -5.09 -8.68 14.20
CA LEU A 150 -4.70 -7.40 13.64
C LEU A 150 -5.57 -6.25 14.17
N GLU A 151 -6.17 -6.43 15.35
CA GLU A 151 -6.98 -5.43 16.05
C GLU A 151 -8.05 -4.77 15.15
N GLY A 152 -8.64 -5.56 14.26
CA GLY A 152 -9.68 -5.10 13.34
C GLY A 152 -9.16 -4.44 12.05
N ASN A 153 -7.89 -4.60 11.70
CA ASN A 153 -7.38 -4.15 10.40
C ASN A 153 -7.84 -5.06 9.26
N ILE A 154 -8.97 -4.69 8.65
CA ILE A 154 -9.57 -5.43 7.53
C ILE A 154 -8.66 -5.50 6.29
N SER A 155 -7.82 -4.49 6.07
CA SER A 155 -6.93 -4.44 4.91
C SER A 155 -5.92 -5.57 4.99
N ASP A 156 -5.14 -5.58 6.07
CA ASP A 156 -4.10 -6.58 6.27
C ASP A 156 -4.70 -7.98 6.45
N ALA A 157 -5.88 -8.10 7.08
CA ALA A 157 -6.55 -9.39 7.21
C ALA A 157 -6.93 -10.00 5.86
N ASN A 158 -7.46 -9.22 4.91
CA ASN A 158 -7.76 -9.73 3.56
C ASN A 158 -6.46 -10.11 2.82
N ILE A 159 -5.42 -9.30 2.94
CA ILE A 159 -4.16 -9.49 2.22
C ILE A 159 -3.44 -10.74 2.72
N LEU A 160 -3.27 -10.87 4.03
CA LEU A 160 -2.61 -12.00 4.67
C LEU A 160 -3.40 -13.30 4.47
N ALA A 161 -4.72 -13.27 4.63
CA ALA A 161 -5.56 -14.45 4.37
C ALA A 161 -5.44 -14.92 2.91
N SER A 162 -5.46 -13.99 1.94
CA SER A 162 -5.24 -14.30 0.52
C SER A 162 -3.87 -14.92 0.27
N GLY A 163 -2.81 -14.38 0.88
CA GLY A 163 -1.45 -14.90 0.74
C GLY A 163 -1.26 -16.29 1.37
N VAL A 164 -1.76 -16.50 2.59
CA VAL A 164 -1.75 -17.80 3.28
C VAL A 164 -2.58 -18.83 2.51
N GLN A 165 -3.74 -18.44 1.98
CA GLN A 165 -4.59 -19.35 1.22
C GLN A 165 -3.97 -19.76 -0.12
N GLU A 166 -3.40 -18.81 -0.87
CA GLU A 166 -2.75 -19.10 -2.15
C GLU A 166 -1.49 -19.95 -1.97
N HIS A 167 -0.88 -19.94 -0.77
CA HIS A 167 0.28 -20.78 -0.44
C HIS A 167 0.02 -22.27 -0.64
N LYS A 168 -1.21 -22.73 -0.41
CA LYS A 168 -1.62 -24.11 -0.67
C LYS A 168 -1.50 -24.52 -2.13
N ASN A 169 -1.65 -23.57 -3.05
CA ASN A 169 -1.59 -23.81 -4.49
C ASN A 169 -0.20 -23.57 -5.07
N LYS A 170 0.52 -22.58 -4.51
CA LYS A 170 1.83 -22.13 -4.99
C LYS A 170 2.68 -21.81 -3.78
N GLU A 171 3.86 -22.40 -3.65
CA GLU A 171 4.79 -22.02 -2.60
C GLU A 171 5.17 -20.52 -2.71
N LEU A 172 4.88 -19.73 -1.67
CA LEU A 172 4.99 -18.27 -1.61
C LEU A 172 6.00 -17.79 -0.57
N VAL A 173 6.53 -16.59 -0.83
CA VAL A 173 7.12 -15.70 0.17
C VAL A 173 6.27 -14.45 0.26
N LEU A 174 5.77 -14.13 1.45
CA LEU A 174 5.12 -12.85 1.73
C LEU A 174 6.20 -11.78 1.89
N LEU A 175 6.09 -10.67 1.17
CA LEU A 175 7.01 -9.55 1.27
C LEU A 175 6.28 -8.28 1.68
N THR A 176 6.77 -7.66 2.75
CA THR A 176 6.21 -6.43 3.34
C THR A 176 7.29 -5.51 3.90
N GLY A 177 6.92 -4.26 4.16
CA GLY A 177 7.68 -3.32 4.98
C GLY A 177 7.22 -3.27 6.44
N ASP A 178 6.07 -3.88 6.78
CA ASP A 178 5.49 -3.89 8.11
C ASP A 178 6.04 -5.06 8.94
N LYS A 179 7.00 -4.77 9.81
CA LYS A 179 7.60 -5.76 10.72
C LYS A 179 6.76 -6.02 11.98
N ASN A 180 5.76 -5.19 12.25
CA ASN A 180 5.02 -5.24 13.51
C ASN A 180 3.79 -6.14 13.38
N HIS A 181 3.06 -6.02 12.28
CA HIS A 181 1.80 -6.74 12.09
C HIS A 181 1.97 -8.04 11.31
N TRP A 182 2.81 -8.04 10.27
CA TRP A 182 3.05 -9.21 9.42
C TRP A 182 4.17 -10.07 9.99
N THR A 183 3.90 -10.76 11.11
CA THR A 183 4.85 -11.68 11.73
C THR A 183 4.40 -13.13 11.60
N LYS A 184 5.37 -14.06 11.58
CA LYS A 184 5.08 -15.49 11.55
C LYS A 184 4.29 -15.90 12.79
N ASP A 185 4.69 -15.40 13.95
CA ASP A 185 4.06 -15.74 15.23
C ASP A 185 2.59 -15.30 15.27
N ASN A 186 2.26 -14.10 14.77
CA ASN A 186 0.88 -13.63 14.71
C ASN A 186 0.03 -14.52 13.80
N LEU A 187 0.53 -14.89 12.62
CA LEU A 187 -0.18 -15.78 11.70
C LEU A 187 -0.31 -17.19 12.25
N GLN A 188 0.74 -17.69 12.91
CA GLN A 188 0.75 -19.02 13.50
C GLN A 188 -0.27 -19.13 14.62
N TRP A 189 -0.24 -18.17 15.54
CA TRP A 189 -1.23 -18.08 16.58
C TRP A 189 -2.64 -17.94 15.99
N ALA A 190 -2.80 -17.21 14.89
CA ALA A 190 -4.11 -17.05 14.27
C ALA A 190 -4.71 -18.35 13.73
N ILE A 191 -3.87 -19.19 13.14
CA ILE A 191 -4.28 -20.45 12.53
C ILE A 191 -4.44 -21.53 13.62
N GLU A 192 -3.47 -21.66 14.53
CA GLU A 192 -3.46 -22.73 15.54
C GLU A 192 -4.60 -22.63 16.57
N ASN A 193 -5.05 -21.41 16.92
CA ASN A 193 -6.19 -21.24 17.84
C ASN A 193 -7.55 -21.54 17.18
N ASN A 194 -7.56 -21.86 15.89
CA ASN A 194 -8.76 -22.23 15.17
C ASN A 194 -8.56 -23.64 14.59
N SER A 195 -8.97 -24.67 15.32
CA SER A 195 -8.73 -26.08 14.99
C SER A 195 -9.30 -26.54 13.64
N GLU A 196 -10.16 -25.73 13.02
CA GLU A 196 -10.72 -25.98 11.69
C GLU A 196 -9.84 -25.44 10.56
N LEU A 197 -8.81 -24.64 10.87
CA LEU A 197 -7.86 -24.08 9.92
C LEU A 197 -6.62 -24.98 9.81
N ASP A 198 -6.44 -25.57 8.64
CA ASP A 198 -5.25 -26.34 8.29
C ASP A 198 -4.50 -25.60 7.17
N TYR A 199 -3.71 -24.58 7.53
CA TYR A 199 -2.93 -23.78 6.58
C TYR A 199 -1.45 -23.73 6.98
N GLU A 200 -0.57 -23.99 6.01
CA GLU A 200 0.85 -23.71 6.16
C GLU A 200 1.14 -22.21 6.02
N ILE A 201 1.99 -21.69 6.89
CA ILE A 201 2.34 -20.27 6.91
C ILE A 201 3.51 -20.04 5.95
N PRO A 202 3.36 -19.16 4.95
CA PRO A 202 4.45 -18.84 4.04
C PRO A 202 5.62 -18.19 4.78
N LEU A 203 6.82 -18.29 4.21
CA LEU A 203 7.94 -17.49 4.66
C LEU A 203 7.63 -16.00 4.52
N ILE A 204 7.86 -15.22 5.58
CA ILE A 204 7.74 -13.77 5.55
C ILE A 204 9.13 -13.15 5.44
N LYS A 205 9.31 -12.28 4.43
CA LYS A 205 10.49 -11.44 4.29
C LYS A 205 10.11 -9.98 4.40
N TYR A 206 11.09 -9.19 4.82
CA TYR A 206 10.94 -7.75 4.99
C TYR A 206 11.82 -7.03 3.98
N ILE A 207 11.31 -5.99 3.33
CA ILE A 207 12.05 -5.23 2.32
C ILE A 207 13.36 -4.63 2.85
N GLN A 208 13.44 -4.39 4.16
CA GLN A 208 14.63 -3.91 4.86
C GLN A 208 15.76 -4.95 4.95
N ASN A 209 15.45 -6.22 4.74
CA ASN A 209 16.35 -7.34 4.99
C ASN A 209 16.72 -8.10 3.70
N ILE A 210 16.24 -7.64 2.53
CA ILE A 210 16.57 -8.20 1.21
C ILE A 210 17.56 -7.32 0.48
#